data_AF-A0A3B9SQT5-F1
#
_entry.id   AF-A0A3B9SQT5-F1
#
_cell.length_a   1.000
_cell.length_b   1.000
_cell.length_c   1.000
_cell.angle_alpha   90.00
_cell.angle_beta   90.00
_cell.angle_gamma   90.00
#
_symmetry.space_group_name_H-M   'P 1'
#
loop_
_entity.id
_entity.type
_entity.pdbx_description
1 polymer ?
#
loop_
_entity_poly.entity_id
_entity_poly.type
_entity_poly.pdbx_seq_one_letter_code
_entity_poly.pdbx_strand_id
1 'polypeptide(L)'
;MLVVAVERVSLRCLRLPERRPVILRPMRGDEAEGEVLEVLPRRKWRFGRTDYLVGDIVGSRIDAAALSPVPLELYDRGPWDPQADFVWLWKENDDAEEELPEWVWAVLRAGPRREFEMQQVIPGADPDEPDDPITQAAELARAGGLDAAFRMLQRCIEADQRCIDAYAHLGCYYFGDGCSEWWVRKALKCYRAGVAIGERALPSGFDGLLPWGWVDNRPFLRALHGLGLCQWRLGDFAAARETFWRLLMLDPWDSLGVRFVIDEVEAGRDYLAWQSETENMPL
;
A
#
# COMPACT_ATOMS: atom_id res chain seq x y z
N MET A 1 18.73 2.87 9.36
CA MET A 1 17.73 3.41 10.31
C MET A 1 16.38 3.31 9.64
N LEU A 2 15.41 2.66 10.27
CA LEU A 2 14.05 2.53 9.72
C LEU A 2 13.23 3.77 10.11
N VAL A 3 12.68 4.50 9.15
CA VAL A 3 11.82 5.67 9.38
C VAL A 3 10.44 5.20 9.82
N VAL A 4 9.97 5.71 10.96
CA VAL A 4 8.65 5.39 11.52
C VAL A 4 7.73 6.62 11.60
N ALA A 5 8.31 7.83 11.57
CA ALA A 5 7.57 9.07 11.39
C ALA A 5 8.43 10.12 10.70
N VAL A 6 7.84 10.83 9.74
CA VAL A 6 8.42 12.03 9.12
C VAL A 6 7.83 13.28 9.79
N GLU A 7 8.69 14.06 10.44
CA GLU A 7 8.34 15.34 11.06
C GLU A 7 8.78 16.50 10.14
N ARG A 8 8.46 17.74 10.52
CA ARG A 8 8.79 18.93 9.72
C ARG A 8 10.29 19.12 9.40
N VAL A 9 11.18 18.73 10.32
CA VAL A 9 12.64 18.97 10.20
C VAL A 9 13.51 17.79 10.64
N SER A 10 12.88 16.68 11.00
CA SER A 10 13.55 15.51 11.58
C SER A 10 12.80 14.24 11.26
N LEU A 11 13.47 13.11 11.41
CA LEU A 11 12.87 11.79 11.27
C LEU A 11 12.89 11.10 12.62
N ARG A 12 11.77 10.51 13.03
CA ARG A 12 11.78 9.50 14.08
C ARG A 12 12.07 8.16 13.42
N CYS A 13 13.10 7.50 13.92
CA CYS A 13 13.58 6.25 13.36
C CYS A 13 13.80 5.19 14.43
N LEU A 14 13.88 3.94 13.98
CA LEU A 14 14.40 2.81 14.74
C LEU A 14 15.80 2.46 14.22
N ARG A 15 16.76 2.41 15.14
CA ARG A 15 18.12 1.93 14.84
C ARG A 15 18.11 0.40 14.82
N LEU A 16 18.24 -0.16 13.62
CA LEU A 16 18.34 -1.60 13.38
C LEU A 16 19.73 -2.14 13.78
N PRO A 17 19.84 -3.43 14.19
CA PRO A 17 18.74 -4.39 14.34
C PRO A 17 17.98 -4.25 15.67
N GLU A 18 18.53 -3.57 16.69
CA GLU A 18 17.94 -3.54 18.05
C GLU A 18 16.64 -2.72 18.18
N ARG A 19 16.19 -2.07 17.11
CA ARG A 19 15.00 -1.20 17.04
C ARG A 19 14.95 -0.13 18.14
N ARG A 20 16.11 0.46 18.48
CA ARG A 20 16.14 1.56 19.46
C ARG A 20 15.65 2.87 18.83
N PRO A 21 14.71 3.59 19.46
CA PRO A 21 14.26 4.89 18.95
C PRO A 21 15.40 5.90 18.86
N VAL A 22 15.48 6.60 17.74
CA VAL A 22 16.45 7.68 17.48
C VAL A 22 15.80 8.79 16.67
N ILE A 23 16.09 10.05 17.03
CA ILE A 23 15.71 11.20 16.21
C ILE A 23 16.88 11.57 15.30
N LEU A 24 16.69 11.47 13.99
CA LEU A 24 17.66 11.83 12.96
C LEU A 24 17.39 13.25 12.44
N ARG A 25 18.44 14.06 12.31
CA ARG A 25 18.38 15.40 11.70
C ARG A 25 19.70 15.80 10.99
N PRO A 26 19.67 16.63 9.94
CA PRO A 26 18.47 17.06 9.22
C PRO A 26 17.91 15.91 8.35
N MET A 27 16.64 16.03 7.98
CA MET A 27 16.07 15.27 6.86
C MET A 27 16.43 15.95 5.52
N ARG A 28 16.34 15.24 4.40
CA ARG A 28 16.50 15.80 3.05
C ARG A 28 15.20 16.38 2.50
N GLY A 29 14.05 15.87 2.95
CA GLY A 29 12.72 16.31 2.54
C GLY A 29 11.91 15.18 1.89
N ASP A 30 12.57 14.36 1.07
CA ASP A 30 11.94 13.33 0.25
C ASP A 30 11.70 12.02 1.00
N GLU A 31 12.14 11.90 2.27
CA GLU A 31 11.96 10.67 3.05
C GLU A 31 10.48 10.39 3.39
N ALA A 32 10.14 9.12 3.49
CA ALA A 32 8.80 8.64 3.83
C ALA A 32 8.88 7.54 4.93
N GLU A 33 7.76 7.34 5.62
CA GLU A 33 7.59 6.23 6.56
C GLU A 33 7.86 4.88 5.88
N GLY A 34 8.58 4.01 6.58
CA GLY A 34 8.94 2.68 6.11
C GLY A 34 10.28 2.58 5.37
N GLU A 35 10.92 3.70 5.05
CA GLU A 35 12.26 3.66 4.45
C GLU A 35 13.34 3.21 5.45
N VAL A 36 14.24 2.36 4.99
CA VAL A 36 15.50 2.05 5.67
C VAL A 36 16.61 2.93 5.08
N LEU A 37 17.08 3.85 5.91
CA LEU A 37 18.12 4.82 5.57
C LEU A 37 19.51 4.31 5.95
N GLU A 38 20.45 4.49 5.04
CA GLU A 38 21.88 4.40 5.31
C GLU A 38 22.40 5.80 5.65
N VAL A 39 23.03 5.92 6.83
CA VAL A 39 23.40 7.23 7.38
C VAL A 39 24.82 7.19 7.90
N LEU A 40 25.62 8.17 7.48
CA LEU A 40 26.94 8.45 8.00
C LEU A 40 26.83 9.35 9.23
N PRO A 41 27.05 8.82 10.45
CA PRO A 41 26.88 9.59 11.67
C PRO A 41 27.99 10.64 11.82
N ARG A 42 27.61 11.90 12.08
CA ARG A 42 28.53 12.99 12.42
C ARG A 42 28.58 13.26 13.92
N ARG A 43 27.41 13.29 14.56
CA ARG A 43 27.29 13.56 16.01
C ARG A 43 26.13 12.76 16.60
N LYS A 44 26.38 12.11 17.73
CA LYS A 44 25.36 11.42 18.54
C LYS A 44 25.33 11.98 19.96
N TRP A 45 24.15 12.11 20.54
CA TRP A 45 24.00 12.42 21.96
C TRP A 45 22.66 11.87 22.46
N ARG A 46 22.50 11.84 23.76
CA ARG A 46 21.26 11.44 24.42
C ARG A 46 20.73 12.62 25.23
N PHE A 47 19.44 12.87 25.13
CA PHE A 47 18.74 13.84 25.97
C PHE A 47 17.49 13.17 26.56
N GLY A 48 17.46 13.05 27.88
CA GLY A 48 16.46 12.23 28.57
C GLY A 48 16.53 10.75 28.13
N ARG A 49 15.41 10.23 27.62
CA ARG A 49 15.29 8.85 27.12
C ARG A 49 15.52 8.73 25.60
N THR A 50 15.71 9.86 24.92
CA THR A 50 15.76 9.93 23.46
C THR A 50 17.19 10.02 22.97
N ASP A 51 17.58 9.10 22.08
CA ASP A 51 18.84 9.18 21.36
C ASP A 51 18.67 10.09 20.15
N TYR A 52 19.64 10.96 19.91
CA TYR A 52 19.65 11.87 18.78
C TYR A 52 20.87 11.62 17.92
N LEU A 53 20.67 11.73 16.61
CA LEU A 53 21.71 11.55 15.62
C LEU A 53 21.67 12.70 14.60
N VAL A 54 22.84 13.31 14.41
CA VAL A 54 23.13 14.16 13.26
C VAL A 54 24.04 13.39 12.32
N GLY A 55 23.64 13.28 11.06
CA GLY A 55 24.40 12.55 10.06
C GLY A 55 23.85 12.80 8.66
N ASP A 56 24.65 12.43 7.67
CA ASP A 56 24.25 12.51 6.27
C ASP A 56 23.58 11.21 5.90
N ILE A 57 22.34 11.29 5.40
CA ILE A 57 21.75 10.17 4.68
C ILE A 57 22.58 9.99 3.41
N VAL A 58 22.91 8.76 3.05
CA VAL A 58 23.70 8.42 1.85
C VAL A 58 22.99 7.41 0.95
N GLY A 59 21.99 6.72 1.48
CA GLY A 59 21.11 5.82 0.72
C GLY A 59 19.78 5.63 1.42
N SER A 60 18.77 5.24 0.65
CA SER A 60 17.48 4.79 1.18
C SER A 60 16.97 3.62 0.35
N ARG A 61 16.21 2.74 1.00
CA ARG A 61 15.52 1.63 0.35
C ARG A 61 14.28 1.24 1.15
N ILE A 62 13.37 0.50 0.53
CA ILE A 62 12.37 -0.29 1.25
C ILE A 62 12.97 -1.68 1.48
N ASP A 63 12.83 -2.21 2.68
CA ASP A 63 13.42 -3.49 3.10
C ASP A 63 12.38 -4.30 3.86
N ALA A 64 11.79 -5.30 3.20
CA ALA A 64 10.71 -6.11 3.72
C ALA A 64 11.08 -6.84 5.01
N ALA A 65 12.33 -7.34 5.13
CA ALA A 65 12.79 -8.05 6.32
C ALA A 65 13.00 -7.09 7.51
N ALA A 66 13.37 -5.84 7.25
CA ALA A 66 13.44 -4.81 8.27
C ALA A 66 12.06 -4.32 8.71
N LEU A 67 11.09 -4.22 7.80
CA LEU A 67 9.71 -3.83 8.12
C LEU A 67 8.96 -4.93 8.87
N SER A 68 9.10 -6.16 8.41
CA SER A 68 8.36 -7.32 8.92
C SER A 68 9.32 -8.50 9.16
N PRO A 69 10.07 -8.54 10.28
CA PRO A 69 11.02 -9.64 10.54
C PRO A 69 10.35 -11.01 10.50
N VAL A 70 9.15 -11.09 11.10
CA VAL A 70 8.24 -12.23 11.04
C VAL A 70 7.15 -11.88 10.03
N PRO A 71 7.03 -12.62 8.92
CA PRO A 71 5.95 -12.44 7.95
C PRO A 71 4.56 -12.47 8.60
N LEU A 72 3.58 -11.83 7.97
CA LEU A 72 2.18 -11.94 8.37
C LEU A 72 1.68 -13.37 8.12
N GLU A 73 0.71 -13.81 8.91
CA GLU A 73 0.06 -15.10 8.70
C GLU A 73 -0.91 -15.04 7.50
N LEU A 74 -1.10 -16.19 6.83
CA LEU A 74 -2.13 -16.39 5.82
C LEU A 74 -3.09 -17.48 6.31
N TYR A 75 -4.36 -17.15 6.42
CA TYR A 75 -5.42 -18.07 6.80
C TYR A 75 -6.11 -18.60 5.56
N ASP A 76 -6.09 -19.92 5.40
CA ASP A 76 -6.73 -20.60 4.28
C ASP A 76 -8.26 -20.54 4.40
N ARG A 77 -8.92 -20.06 3.34
CA ARG A 77 -10.38 -19.89 3.29
C ARG A 77 -11.07 -20.87 2.35
N GLY A 78 -10.31 -21.79 1.75
CA GLY A 78 -10.84 -22.86 0.90
C GLY A 78 -10.69 -22.56 -0.59
N PRO A 79 -11.26 -23.43 -1.45
CA PRO A 79 -11.18 -23.30 -2.89
C PRO A 79 -12.16 -22.25 -3.43
N TRP A 80 -11.76 -21.61 -4.50
CA TRP A 80 -12.56 -20.74 -5.35
C TRP A 80 -12.47 -21.22 -6.80
N ASP A 81 -13.60 -21.28 -7.49
CA ASP A 81 -13.66 -21.71 -8.89
C ASP A 81 -14.14 -20.57 -9.79
N PRO A 82 -13.27 -20.02 -10.67
CA PRO A 82 -13.66 -18.96 -11.57
C PRO A 82 -14.82 -19.37 -12.49
N GLN A 83 -14.93 -20.65 -12.85
CA GLN A 83 -15.98 -21.13 -13.74
C GLN A 83 -17.34 -21.14 -13.06
N ALA A 84 -17.41 -21.22 -11.73
CA ALA A 84 -18.67 -21.13 -10.99
C ALA A 84 -19.10 -19.67 -10.83
N ASP A 85 -18.16 -18.78 -10.54
CA ASP A 85 -18.42 -17.38 -10.21
C ASP A 85 -18.63 -16.49 -11.43
N PHE A 86 -17.87 -16.71 -12.50
CA PHE A 86 -17.94 -15.88 -13.71
C PHE A 86 -18.87 -16.45 -14.78
N VAL A 87 -19.51 -17.59 -14.51
CA VAL A 87 -20.36 -18.33 -15.46
C VAL A 87 -21.48 -17.49 -16.08
N TRP A 88 -21.95 -16.47 -15.36
CA TRP A 88 -23.02 -15.58 -15.80
C TRP A 88 -22.57 -14.62 -16.91
N LEU A 89 -21.26 -14.34 -17.04
CA LEU A 89 -20.74 -13.40 -18.05
C LEU A 89 -21.01 -13.84 -19.50
N TRP A 90 -21.20 -15.14 -19.74
CA TRP A 90 -21.41 -15.71 -21.08
C TRP A 90 -22.59 -16.68 -21.18
N LYS A 91 -23.39 -16.85 -20.10
CA LYS A 91 -24.60 -17.71 -20.12
C LYS A 91 -25.87 -17.01 -20.60
N GLU A 92 -25.90 -15.68 -20.61
CA GLU A 92 -27.09 -14.91 -20.98
C GLU A 92 -27.08 -14.36 -22.41
N ASN A 93 -25.98 -14.54 -23.14
CA ASN A 93 -25.85 -14.17 -24.55
C ASN A 93 -24.96 -15.21 -25.25
N ASP A 94 -25.54 -16.03 -26.12
CA ASP A 94 -24.78 -16.98 -26.96
C ASP A 94 -23.79 -16.26 -27.89
N ASP A 95 -23.97 -14.95 -28.11
CA ASP A 95 -23.07 -14.05 -28.86
C ASP A 95 -22.11 -13.21 -27.96
N ALA A 96 -22.16 -13.34 -26.62
CA ALA A 96 -21.31 -12.58 -25.68
C ALA A 96 -19.90 -13.17 -25.44
N GLU A 97 -19.52 -14.19 -26.21
CA GLU A 97 -18.09 -14.50 -26.38
C GLU A 97 -17.34 -13.36 -27.10
N GLU A 98 -18.03 -12.35 -27.66
CA GLU A 98 -17.43 -11.12 -28.18
C GLU A 98 -16.74 -10.31 -27.06
N GLU A 99 -15.46 -10.63 -26.90
CA GLU A 99 -14.36 -9.87 -26.30
C GLU A 99 -14.47 -9.54 -24.79
N LEU A 100 -14.54 -10.58 -23.94
CA LEU A 100 -14.19 -10.39 -22.52
C LEU A 100 -12.77 -9.81 -22.41
N PRO A 101 -12.52 -8.86 -21.47
CA PRO A 101 -11.19 -8.30 -21.26
C PRO A 101 -10.16 -9.40 -20.96
N GLU A 102 -8.93 -9.21 -21.43
CA GLU A 102 -7.86 -10.20 -21.32
C GLU A 102 -7.57 -10.62 -19.86
N TRP A 103 -7.81 -9.74 -18.88
CA TRP A 103 -7.67 -10.08 -17.46
C TRP A 103 -8.72 -11.08 -16.98
N VAL A 104 -9.93 -11.04 -17.51
CA VAL A 104 -10.98 -12.02 -17.22
C VAL A 104 -10.55 -13.38 -17.76
N TRP A 105 -10.07 -13.42 -19.00
CA TRP A 105 -9.54 -14.65 -19.58
C TRP A 105 -8.35 -15.20 -18.79
N ALA A 106 -7.47 -14.36 -18.27
CA ALA A 106 -6.37 -14.80 -17.41
C ALA A 106 -6.87 -15.45 -16.12
N VAL A 107 -7.89 -14.89 -15.48
CA VAL A 107 -8.54 -15.47 -14.30
C VAL A 107 -9.17 -16.83 -14.62
N LEU A 108 -9.89 -16.94 -15.75
CA LEU A 108 -10.50 -18.19 -16.19
C LEU A 108 -9.47 -19.27 -16.51
N ARG A 109 -8.38 -18.91 -17.22
CA ARG A 109 -7.28 -19.84 -17.56
C ARG A 109 -6.50 -20.29 -16.34
N ALA A 110 -6.41 -19.47 -15.29
CA ALA A 110 -5.79 -19.87 -14.02
C ALA A 110 -6.57 -20.97 -13.31
N GLY A 111 -7.87 -21.11 -13.59
CA GLY A 111 -8.71 -22.16 -13.03
C GLY A 111 -8.91 -22.05 -11.52
N PRO A 112 -9.36 -23.14 -10.86
CA PRO A 112 -9.60 -23.14 -9.42
C PRO A 112 -8.36 -22.85 -8.59
N ARG A 113 -8.50 -21.94 -7.61
CA ARG A 113 -7.41 -21.45 -6.75
C ARG A 113 -7.86 -21.40 -5.30
N ARG A 114 -6.91 -21.29 -4.37
CA ARG A 114 -7.25 -21.13 -2.94
C ARG A 114 -7.39 -19.67 -2.57
N GLU A 115 -8.39 -19.36 -1.76
CA GLU A 115 -8.54 -18.07 -1.11
C GLU A 115 -7.78 -18.05 0.21
N PHE A 116 -7.20 -16.88 0.50
CA PHE A 116 -6.56 -16.61 1.76
C PHE A 116 -7.05 -15.29 2.35
N GLU A 117 -7.03 -15.23 3.67
CA GLU A 117 -7.12 -13.99 4.43
C GLU A 117 -5.76 -13.72 5.07
N MET A 118 -5.17 -12.57 4.76
CA MET A 118 -3.91 -12.12 5.33
C MET A 118 -4.15 -11.57 6.73
N GLN A 119 -3.29 -11.88 7.69
CA GLN A 119 -3.36 -11.29 9.02
C GLN A 119 -3.29 -9.76 8.97
N GLN A 120 -4.28 -9.11 9.59
CA GLN A 120 -4.20 -7.68 9.86
C GLN A 120 -3.48 -7.38 11.18
N VAL A 121 -2.63 -6.35 11.16
CA VAL A 121 -1.96 -5.82 12.36
C VAL A 121 -2.44 -4.39 12.57
N ILE A 122 -3.20 -4.16 13.64
CA ILE A 122 -3.70 -2.83 14.04
C ILE A 122 -3.26 -2.53 15.48
N PRO A 123 -2.12 -1.86 15.66
CA PRO A 123 -1.63 -1.55 17.01
C PRO A 123 -2.57 -0.62 17.76
N GLY A 124 -2.97 -1.04 18.97
CA GLY A 124 -3.90 -0.28 19.80
C GLY A 124 -5.38 -0.47 19.46
N ALA A 125 -5.73 -1.38 18.55
CA ALA A 125 -7.10 -1.84 18.40
C ALA A 125 -7.55 -2.60 19.65
N ASP A 126 -8.78 -2.32 20.09
CA ASP A 126 -9.47 -3.03 21.14
C ASP A 126 -10.68 -3.75 20.52
N PRO A 127 -10.77 -5.10 20.61
CA PRO A 127 -11.90 -5.84 20.07
C PRO A 127 -13.27 -5.44 20.65
N ASP A 128 -13.28 -4.82 21.84
CA ASP A 128 -14.50 -4.38 22.51
C ASP A 128 -14.93 -2.96 22.09
N GLU A 129 -14.08 -2.21 21.39
CA GLU A 129 -14.37 -0.87 20.87
C GLU A 129 -14.74 -0.94 19.39
N PRO A 130 -15.73 -0.14 18.93
CA PRO A 130 -16.16 -0.15 17.54
C PRO A 130 -15.12 0.46 16.59
N ASP A 131 -14.32 1.43 17.08
CA ASP A 131 -13.40 2.21 16.25
C ASP A 131 -11.94 1.94 16.66
N ASP A 132 -11.18 1.36 15.72
CA ASP A 132 -9.75 1.19 15.87
C ASP A 132 -8.96 2.47 15.49
N PRO A 133 -7.65 2.55 15.83
CA PRO A 133 -6.83 3.72 15.51
C PRO A 133 -6.72 4.09 14.02
N ILE A 134 -6.88 3.14 13.09
CA ILE A 134 -6.89 3.41 11.64
C ILE A 134 -8.22 4.06 11.26
N THR A 135 -9.33 3.52 11.73
CA THR A 135 -10.67 4.08 11.50
C THR A 135 -10.74 5.51 12.04
N GLN A 136 -10.30 5.73 13.27
CA GLN A 136 -10.23 7.07 13.87
C GLN A 136 -9.33 8.02 13.06
N ALA A 137 -8.24 7.53 12.46
CA ALA A 137 -7.34 8.36 11.66
C ALA A 137 -8.01 8.78 10.35
N ALA A 138 -8.75 7.86 9.72
CA ALA A 138 -9.54 8.15 8.54
C ALA A 138 -10.64 9.19 8.82
N GLU A 139 -11.31 9.10 9.96
CA GLU A 139 -12.31 10.09 10.38
C GLU A 139 -11.71 11.47 10.63
N LEU A 140 -10.57 11.55 11.32
CA LEU A 140 -9.84 12.80 11.51
C LEU A 140 -9.48 13.44 10.17
N ALA A 141 -8.99 12.65 9.21
CA ALA A 141 -8.66 13.14 7.87
C ALA A 141 -9.92 13.67 7.13
N ARG A 142 -11.05 12.94 7.17
CA ARG A 142 -12.33 13.38 6.59
C ARG A 142 -12.84 14.67 7.21
N ALA A 143 -12.59 14.89 8.51
CA ALA A 143 -12.90 16.12 9.22
C ALA A 143 -11.90 17.28 8.95
N GLY A 144 -10.93 17.09 8.05
CA GLY A 144 -9.89 18.08 7.72
C GLY A 144 -8.69 18.10 8.68
N GLY A 145 -8.65 17.22 9.67
CA GLY A 145 -7.61 17.10 10.68
C GLY A 145 -6.40 16.27 10.25
N LEU A 146 -5.82 16.55 9.07
CA LEU A 146 -4.72 15.75 8.49
C LEU A 146 -3.53 15.60 9.44
N ASP A 147 -3.07 16.66 10.10
CA ASP A 147 -1.97 16.58 11.05
C ASP A 147 -2.22 15.58 12.19
N ALA A 148 -3.46 15.47 12.65
CA ALA A 148 -3.85 14.53 13.70
C ALA A 148 -3.93 13.10 13.16
N ALA A 149 -4.46 12.92 11.95
CA ALA A 149 -4.48 11.64 11.25
C ALA A 149 -3.06 11.10 11.03
N PHE A 150 -2.15 11.92 10.48
CA PHE A 150 -0.74 11.57 10.29
C PHE A 150 -0.07 11.10 11.59
N ARG A 151 -0.21 11.87 12.67
CA ARG A 151 0.35 11.49 13.98
C ARG A 151 -0.18 10.15 14.47
N MET A 152 -1.45 9.84 14.21
CA MET A 152 -2.04 8.57 14.64
C MET A 152 -1.53 7.39 13.83
N LEU A 153 -1.45 7.51 12.50
CA LEU A 153 -0.90 6.47 11.64
C LEU A 153 0.59 6.23 11.91
N GLN A 154 1.37 7.29 12.12
CA GLN A 154 2.77 7.19 12.53
C GLN A 154 2.93 6.49 13.88
N ARG A 155 2.03 6.72 14.86
CA ARG A 155 2.03 5.96 16.13
C ARG A 155 1.75 4.47 15.91
N CYS A 156 0.87 4.11 14.97
CA CYS A 156 0.63 2.71 14.62
C CYS A 156 1.92 2.09 14.06
N ILE A 157 2.59 2.75 13.12
CA ILE A 157 3.86 2.29 12.54
C ILE A 157 4.96 2.19 13.59
N GLU A 158 5.04 3.13 14.53
CA GLU A 158 5.99 3.09 15.63
C GLU A 158 5.76 1.90 16.58
N ALA A 159 4.50 1.57 16.84
CA ALA A 159 4.12 0.46 17.70
C ALA A 159 4.36 -0.91 17.02
N ASP A 160 3.90 -1.08 15.79
CA ASP A 160 4.23 -2.24 14.95
C ASP A 160 4.37 -1.83 13.49
N GLN A 161 5.58 -2.02 12.95
CA GLN A 161 5.94 -1.65 11.58
C GLN A 161 5.26 -2.52 10.53
N ARG A 162 4.53 -3.56 10.93
CA ARG A 162 3.75 -4.44 10.05
C ARG A 162 2.34 -3.91 9.75
N CYS A 163 1.96 -2.76 10.32
CA CYS A 163 0.66 -2.14 10.07
C CYS A 163 0.55 -1.60 8.64
N ILE A 164 0.19 -2.48 7.67
CA ILE A 164 0.05 -2.12 6.25
C ILE A 164 -0.94 -0.97 6.06
N ASP A 165 -2.04 -0.96 6.81
CA ASP A 165 -3.12 0.01 6.64
C ASP A 165 -2.64 1.44 6.94
N ALA A 166 -1.74 1.59 7.93
CA ALA A 166 -1.14 2.88 8.21
C ALA A 166 -0.33 3.42 7.02
N TYR A 167 0.43 2.56 6.33
CA TYR A 167 1.16 2.95 5.12
C TYR A 167 0.23 3.25 3.95
N ALA A 168 -0.84 2.47 3.78
CA ALA A 168 -1.83 2.70 2.73
C ALA A 168 -2.52 4.07 2.92
N HIS A 169 -2.92 4.40 4.15
CA HIS A 169 -3.53 5.70 4.47
C HIS A 169 -2.55 6.87 4.33
N LEU A 170 -1.31 6.76 4.83
CA LEU A 170 -0.28 7.79 4.62
C LEU A 170 0.01 8.00 3.13
N GLY A 171 0.11 6.91 2.38
CA GLY A 171 0.25 6.94 0.92
C GLY A 171 -0.90 7.68 0.25
N CYS A 172 -2.15 7.42 0.65
CA CYS A 172 -3.33 8.10 0.13
C CYS A 172 -3.29 9.61 0.41
N TYR A 173 -2.93 10.00 1.63
CA TYR A 173 -2.87 11.41 2.00
C TYR A 173 -1.71 12.16 1.35
N TYR A 174 -0.56 11.50 1.16
CA TYR A 174 0.51 12.08 0.35
C TYR A 174 0.12 12.16 -1.12
N PHE A 175 -0.57 11.16 -1.67
CA PHE A 175 -0.98 11.18 -3.06
C PHE A 175 -1.92 12.36 -3.35
N GLY A 176 -2.93 12.57 -2.49
CA GLY A 176 -3.86 13.68 -2.61
C GLY A 176 -4.59 13.67 -3.95
N ASP A 177 -4.51 14.78 -4.68
CA ASP A 177 -5.03 14.92 -6.05
C ASP A 177 -4.08 14.37 -7.13
N GLY A 178 -2.88 13.93 -6.73
CA GLY A 178 -1.84 13.48 -7.65
C GLY A 178 -1.12 14.60 -8.40
N CYS A 179 -1.51 15.87 -8.28
CA CYS A 179 -0.93 16.96 -9.07
C CYS A 179 0.56 17.16 -8.80
N SER A 180 0.98 17.03 -7.54
CA SER A 180 2.38 17.22 -7.14
C SER A 180 3.20 15.95 -7.25
N GLU A 181 4.09 15.90 -8.23
CA GLU A 181 5.00 14.76 -8.42
C GLU A 181 5.85 14.46 -7.16
N TRP A 182 6.26 15.51 -6.43
CA TRP A 182 7.04 15.36 -5.21
C TRP A 182 6.27 14.58 -4.13
N TRP A 183 4.99 14.92 -3.94
CA TRP A 183 4.13 14.21 -3.01
C TRP A 183 3.77 12.80 -3.49
N VAL A 184 3.56 12.60 -4.79
CA VAL A 184 3.36 11.27 -5.40
C VAL A 184 4.58 10.36 -5.18
N ARG A 185 5.80 10.88 -5.30
CA ARG A 185 7.03 10.11 -4.99
C ARG A 185 7.11 9.71 -3.52
N LYS A 186 6.57 10.53 -2.62
CA LYS A 186 6.49 10.22 -1.18
C LYS A 186 5.41 9.17 -0.90
N ALA A 187 4.24 9.29 -1.55
CA ALA A 187 3.18 8.29 -1.51
C ALA A 187 3.65 6.92 -2.01
N LEU A 188 4.37 6.90 -3.14
CA LEU A 188 4.97 5.70 -3.73
C LEU A 188 5.83 4.93 -2.72
N LYS A 189 6.62 5.64 -1.91
CA LYS A 189 7.47 5.01 -0.88
C LYS A 189 6.64 4.38 0.25
N CYS A 190 5.57 5.06 0.69
CA CYS A 190 4.64 4.49 1.69
C CYS A 190 3.94 3.25 1.15
N TYR A 191 3.38 3.31 -0.05
CA TYR A 191 2.73 2.15 -0.66
C TYR A 191 3.70 0.99 -0.88
N ARG A 192 4.94 1.26 -1.32
CA ARG A 192 5.99 0.23 -1.40
C ARG A 192 6.30 -0.41 -0.06
N ALA A 193 6.28 0.34 1.05
CA ALA A 193 6.47 -0.23 2.38
C ALA A 193 5.33 -1.20 2.74
N GLY A 194 4.07 -0.79 2.55
CA GLY A 194 2.90 -1.65 2.77
C GLY A 194 2.91 -2.91 1.89
N VAL A 195 3.19 -2.76 0.60
CA VAL A 195 3.30 -3.88 -0.35
C VAL A 195 4.44 -4.81 0.03
N ALA A 196 5.61 -4.29 0.42
CA ALA A 196 6.74 -5.10 0.84
C ALA A 196 6.45 -5.96 2.08
N ILE A 197 5.61 -5.48 2.99
CA ILE A 197 5.16 -6.25 4.16
C ILE A 197 4.22 -7.38 3.74
N GLY A 198 3.23 -7.07 2.88
CA GLY A 198 2.26 -8.05 2.41
C GLY A 198 2.87 -9.12 1.51
N GLU A 199 3.67 -8.74 0.51
CA GLU A 199 4.38 -9.68 -0.39
C GLU A 199 5.32 -10.61 0.39
N ARG A 200 5.88 -10.15 1.52
CA ARG A 200 6.72 -11.00 2.38
C ARG A 200 5.93 -12.12 3.06
N ALA A 201 4.61 -11.96 3.26
CA ALA A 201 3.73 -12.99 3.77
C ALA A 201 3.41 -14.06 2.72
N LEU A 202 3.54 -13.73 1.44
CA LEU A 202 3.18 -14.61 0.35
C LEU A 202 4.31 -15.61 0.04
N PRO A 203 4.00 -16.89 -0.16
CA PRO A 203 4.95 -17.86 -0.69
C PRO A 203 5.54 -17.44 -2.04
N SER A 204 6.75 -17.90 -2.35
CA SER A 204 7.33 -17.68 -3.69
C SER A 204 6.44 -18.30 -4.76
N GLY A 205 6.09 -17.51 -5.78
CA GLY A 205 5.19 -17.96 -6.86
C GLY A 205 3.72 -18.08 -6.43
N PHE A 206 3.31 -17.40 -5.35
CA PHE A 206 1.92 -17.41 -4.88
C PHE A 206 0.92 -17.11 -6.01
N ASP A 207 0.06 -18.10 -6.27
CA ASP A 207 -0.99 -18.08 -7.28
C ASP A 207 -2.40 -18.05 -6.65
N GLY A 208 -2.49 -17.95 -5.32
CA GLY A 208 -3.74 -17.85 -4.58
C GLY A 208 -4.42 -16.48 -4.69
N LEU A 209 -5.59 -16.39 -4.06
CA LEU A 209 -6.44 -15.20 -4.03
C LEU A 209 -6.35 -14.50 -2.68
N LEU A 210 -6.52 -13.19 -2.70
CA LEU A 210 -6.78 -12.35 -1.53
C LEU A 210 -8.04 -11.53 -1.78
N PRO A 211 -9.24 -12.15 -1.77
CA PRO A 211 -10.49 -11.45 -2.07
C PRO A 211 -10.74 -10.29 -1.11
N TRP A 212 -11.33 -9.21 -1.62
CA TRP A 212 -11.74 -8.04 -0.82
C TRP A 212 -12.79 -8.35 0.26
N GLY A 213 -13.55 -9.44 0.08
CA GLY A 213 -14.56 -9.92 1.03
C GLY A 213 -13.98 -10.27 2.40
N TRP A 214 -12.73 -10.72 2.43
CA TRP A 214 -11.95 -10.87 3.66
C TRP A 214 -11.37 -9.50 4.05
N VAL A 215 -11.95 -8.89 5.08
CA VAL A 215 -11.69 -7.48 5.44
C VAL A 215 -10.20 -7.22 5.68
N ASP A 216 -9.51 -8.20 6.26
CA ASP A 216 -8.10 -8.11 6.62
C ASP A 216 -7.16 -8.04 5.39
N ASN A 217 -7.64 -8.41 4.19
CA ASN A 217 -6.89 -8.27 2.94
C ASN A 217 -6.85 -6.82 2.42
N ARG A 218 -7.84 -6.01 2.78
CA ARG A 218 -8.05 -4.67 2.19
C ARG A 218 -6.84 -3.74 2.33
N PRO A 219 -6.11 -3.70 3.45
CA PRO A 219 -4.91 -2.88 3.57
C PRO A 219 -3.87 -3.18 2.49
N PHE A 220 -3.61 -4.46 2.22
CA PHE A 220 -2.64 -4.89 1.21
C PHE A 220 -3.12 -4.56 -0.21
N LEU A 221 -4.39 -4.83 -0.51
CA LEU A 221 -4.99 -4.51 -1.81
C LEU A 221 -4.99 -2.99 -2.07
N ARG A 222 -5.32 -2.17 -1.07
CA ARG A 222 -5.23 -0.70 -1.17
C ARG A 222 -3.79 -0.23 -1.37
N ALA A 223 -2.82 -0.86 -0.70
CA ALA A 223 -1.41 -0.52 -0.89
C ALA A 223 -0.92 -0.84 -2.31
N LEU A 224 -1.32 -1.99 -2.88
CA LEU A 224 -1.05 -2.34 -4.29
C LEU A 224 -1.72 -1.35 -5.25
N HIS A 225 -2.99 -1.04 -5.02
CA HIS A 225 -3.72 -0.09 -5.86
C HIS A 225 -3.06 1.30 -5.88
N GLY A 226 -2.74 1.83 -4.69
CA GLY A 226 -2.05 3.11 -4.56
C GLY A 226 -0.65 3.11 -5.18
N LEU A 227 0.07 1.98 -5.10
CA LEU A 227 1.35 1.80 -5.80
C LEU A 227 1.16 1.92 -7.32
N GLY A 228 0.16 1.21 -7.87
CA GLY A 228 -0.18 1.27 -9.30
C GLY A 228 -0.53 2.68 -9.77
N LEU A 229 -1.37 3.40 -9.00
CA LEU A 229 -1.71 4.79 -9.29
C LEU A 229 -0.48 5.72 -9.25
N CYS A 230 0.42 5.54 -8.29
CA CYS A 230 1.65 6.32 -8.22
C CYS A 230 2.57 6.04 -9.42
N GLN A 231 2.73 4.77 -9.81
CA GLN A 231 3.53 4.39 -10.98
C GLN A 231 2.94 4.99 -12.26
N TRP A 232 1.62 4.87 -12.43
CA TRP A 232 0.91 5.46 -13.57
C TRP A 232 1.10 6.97 -13.62
N ARG A 233 0.85 7.65 -12.49
CA ARG A 233 1.05 9.10 -12.36
C ARG A 233 2.49 9.54 -12.66
N LEU A 234 3.49 8.72 -12.36
CA LEU A 234 4.90 8.99 -12.63
C LEU A 234 5.35 8.57 -14.05
N GLY A 235 4.44 8.08 -14.90
CA GLY A 235 4.72 7.65 -16.27
C GLY A 235 5.41 6.29 -16.38
N ASP A 236 5.46 5.51 -15.30
CA ASP A 236 5.99 4.14 -15.31
C ASP A 236 4.87 3.15 -15.65
N PHE A 237 4.40 3.23 -16.90
CA PHE A 237 3.26 2.44 -17.40
C PHE A 237 3.48 0.92 -17.29
N ALA A 238 4.72 0.46 -17.48
CA ALA A 238 5.04 -0.95 -17.37
C ALA A 238 4.86 -1.45 -15.94
N ALA A 239 5.38 -0.72 -14.95
CA ALA A 239 5.24 -1.10 -13.54
C ALA A 239 3.80 -0.93 -13.04
N ALA A 240 3.09 0.09 -13.51
CA ALA A 240 1.68 0.30 -13.20
C ALA A 240 0.83 -0.86 -13.74
N ARG A 241 1.03 -1.25 -15.01
CA ARG A 241 0.38 -2.42 -15.62
C ARG A 241 0.63 -3.68 -14.79
N GLU A 242 1.88 -3.99 -14.46
CA GLU A 242 2.23 -5.17 -13.67
C GLU A 242 1.50 -5.18 -12.31
N THR A 243 1.48 -4.04 -11.61
CA THR A 243 0.84 -3.91 -10.30
C THR A 243 -0.68 -4.06 -10.38
N PHE A 244 -1.31 -3.46 -11.40
CA PHE A 244 -2.74 -3.58 -11.64
C PHE A 244 -3.17 -4.99 -12.05
N TRP A 245 -2.42 -5.63 -12.94
CA TRP A 245 -2.59 -7.04 -13.30
C TRP A 245 -2.47 -7.95 -12.07
N ARG A 246 -1.47 -7.70 -11.22
CA ARG A 246 -1.29 -8.42 -9.96
C ARG A 246 -2.52 -8.30 -9.05
N LEU A 247 -3.09 -7.10 -8.96
CA LEU A 247 -4.28 -6.83 -8.15
C LEU A 247 -5.51 -7.59 -8.68
N LEU A 248 -5.75 -7.58 -9.99
CA LEU A 248 -6.85 -8.34 -10.62
C LEU A 248 -6.70 -9.85 -10.43
N MET A 249 -5.47 -10.36 -10.42
CA MET A 249 -5.22 -11.77 -10.16
C MET A 249 -5.42 -12.17 -8.69
N LEU A 250 -5.29 -11.22 -7.75
CA LEU A 250 -5.52 -11.42 -6.31
C LEU A 250 -7.00 -11.27 -5.93
N ASP A 251 -7.68 -10.25 -6.46
CA ASP A 251 -9.10 -9.94 -6.23
C ASP A 251 -9.83 -9.83 -7.58
N PRO A 252 -10.23 -10.96 -8.21
CA PRO A 252 -10.86 -10.98 -9.54
C PRO A 252 -12.18 -10.23 -9.63
N TRP A 253 -12.88 -10.02 -8.52
CA TRP A 253 -14.09 -9.20 -8.47
C TRP A 253 -13.80 -7.70 -8.63
N ASP A 254 -12.52 -7.32 -8.60
CA ASP A 254 -12.00 -5.98 -8.81
C ASP A 254 -12.75 -4.94 -7.97
N SER A 255 -12.67 -5.10 -6.66
CA SER A 255 -13.38 -4.25 -5.71
C SER A 255 -12.81 -2.82 -5.65
N LEU A 256 -11.62 -2.61 -6.21
CA LEU A 256 -10.93 -1.33 -6.27
C LEU A 256 -11.05 -0.64 -7.64
N GLY A 257 -11.68 -1.28 -8.63
CA GLY A 257 -12.02 -0.66 -9.91
C GLY A 257 -10.85 -0.54 -10.89
N VAL A 258 -9.83 -1.38 -10.77
CA VAL A 258 -8.68 -1.44 -11.70
C VAL A 258 -9.13 -1.72 -13.14
N ARG A 259 -10.23 -2.47 -13.33
CA ARG A 259 -10.78 -2.77 -14.65
C ARG A 259 -11.13 -1.52 -15.46
N PHE A 260 -11.37 -0.38 -14.81
CA PHE A 260 -11.76 0.88 -15.47
C PHE A 260 -10.56 1.73 -15.91
N VAL A 261 -9.35 1.39 -15.48
CA VAL A 261 -8.13 2.19 -15.74
C VAL A 261 -7.02 1.41 -16.42
N ILE A 262 -7.08 0.08 -16.43
CA ILE A 262 -6.00 -0.75 -16.95
C ILE A 262 -5.73 -0.49 -18.43
N ASP A 263 -6.77 -0.33 -19.25
CA ASP A 263 -6.62 -0.04 -20.68
C ASP A 263 -5.98 1.34 -20.94
N GLU A 264 -6.27 2.31 -20.07
CA GLU A 264 -5.69 3.66 -20.14
C GLU A 264 -4.18 3.63 -19.83
N VAL A 265 -3.79 2.83 -18.83
CA VAL A 265 -2.39 2.59 -18.49
C VAL A 265 -1.68 1.87 -19.64
N GLU A 266 -2.32 0.86 -20.23
CA GLU A 266 -1.76 0.08 -21.35
C GLU A 266 -1.63 0.90 -22.64
N ALA A 267 -2.54 1.85 -22.85
CA ALA A 267 -2.46 2.84 -23.93
C ALA A 267 -1.41 3.93 -23.68
N GLY A 268 -0.79 3.97 -22.49
CA GLY A 268 0.20 4.98 -22.13
C GLY A 268 -0.41 6.37 -21.90
N ARG A 269 -1.69 6.44 -21.54
CA ARG A 269 -2.39 7.70 -21.30
C ARG A 269 -1.90 8.36 -20.01
N ASP A 270 -1.60 9.66 -20.04
CA ASP A 270 -1.21 10.38 -18.83
C ASP A 270 -2.33 10.40 -17.77
N TYR A 271 -1.96 10.15 -16.51
CA TYR A 271 -2.90 10.09 -15.39
C TYR A 271 -3.68 11.39 -15.18
N LEU A 272 -3.03 12.56 -15.25
CA LEU A 272 -3.70 13.83 -14.99
C LEU A 272 -4.64 14.21 -16.14
N ALA A 273 -4.26 13.88 -17.37
CA ALA A 273 -5.16 13.99 -18.51
C ALA A 273 -6.43 13.13 -18.30
N TRP A 274 -6.26 11.86 -17.95
CA TRP A 274 -7.37 10.95 -17.62
C TRP A 274 -8.26 11.47 -16.48
N GLN A 275 -7.65 11.89 -15.37
CA GLN A 275 -8.38 12.41 -14.22
C GLN A 275 -9.18 13.66 -14.57
N SER A 276 -8.59 14.60 -15.31
CA SER A 276 -9.27 15.85 -15.69
C SER A 276 -10.49 15.63 -16.58
N GLU A 277 -10.49 14.61 -17.44
CA GLU A 277 -11.62 14.31 -18.32
C GLU A 277 -12.73 13.58 -17.57
N THR A 278 -12.39 12.66 -16.68
CA THR A 278 -13.37 11.90 -15.87
C THR A 278 -14.06 12.76 -14.82
N GLU A 279 -13.36 13.70 -14.17
CA GLU A 279 -13.95 14.66 -13.23
C GLU A 279 -14.95 15.62 -13.91
N ASN A 280 -14.86 15.80 -15.22
CA ASN A 280 -15.74 16.66 -16.03
C ASN A 280 -16.88 15.90 -16.74
N MET A 281 -17.01 14.59 -16.55
CA MET A 281 -18.15 13.85 -17.10
C MET A 281 -19.40 14.12 -16.26
N PRO A 282 -20.52 14.58 -16.87
CA PRO A 282 -21.78 14.67 -16.16
C PRO A 282 -22.24 13.26 -15.77
N LEU A 283 -22.68 13.13 -14.51
CA LEU A 283 -23.30 11.92 -13.95
C LEU A 283 -24.49 11.42 -14.79
#